data_AF-A0A9Q1QZJ0-F1
#
_entry.id   AF-A0A9Q1QZJ0-F1
#
_cell.length_a   1.000
_cell.length_b   1.000
_cell.length_c   1.000
_cell.angle_alpha   90.00
_cell.angle_beta   90.00
_cell.angle_gamma   90.00
#
_symmetry.space_group_name_H-M   'P 1'
#
loop_
_entity.id
_entity.type
_entity.pdbx_description
1 polymer ?
#
loop_
_entity_poly.entity_id
_entity_poly.type
_entity_poly.pdbx_seq_one_letter_code
_entity_poly.pdbx_strand_id
1 'polypeptide(L)'
;MSFSPSLFSWGPLLSMILILTAMSFTHGNMMDMKVLQVGQELMKEMLPLQSGSRLYELQGLNSNKWYEVKISYPASIPANFTLQLSKGSSGLNVGRKLLNTEKIIFQAESLQLLGDEGRTFVLVSVEPEGIVAIPGVKERKHIIYNIVCDELLFGIPHQAWYVVVLVVLCLALALVIPSFLLPRNEGLNAATHETLSMSDQQKELRRSPPTYEALRFMAAGTLGAALLGLSSLTFAVTVIFLILSTPFLILFSPILVPAAIILVLSTAGFLFSGGSGLGGLASVFWMYRNARENHLFWADQLDFARMRTASKAWDMKERAKEAGQFVQNKAPETTQA
;
A
#
# COMPACT_ATOMS: atom_id res chain seq x y z
N MET A 1 106.07 21.11 -10.66
CA MET A 1 104.83 20.80 -11.40
C MET A 1 104.46 19.35 -11.14
N SER A 2 103.49 19.08 -10.27
CA SER A 2 102.49 18.03 -10.50
C SER A 2 101.38 18.21 -9.46
N PHE A 3 100.22 18.57 -9.97
CA PHE A 3 98.98 18.83 -9.26
C PHE A 3 98.18 17.52 -9.16
N SER A 4 97.60 17.30 -7.97
CA SER A 4 96.30 16.65 -7.73
C SER A 4 96.13 15.11 -7.85
N PRO A 5 95.07 14.55 -7.23
CA PRO A 5 94.38 14.97 -6.01
C PRO A 5 94.10 13.80 -5.03
N SER A 6 93.87 14.17 -3.78
CA SER A 6 93.33 13.33 -2.72
C SER A 6 91.97 12.73 -3.12
N LEU A 7 91.90 11.40 -3.12
CA LEU A 7 90.67 10.60 -3.12
C LEU A 7 89.94 10.81 -1.79
N PHE A 8 89.30 11.96 -1.67
CA PHE A 8 88.48 12.36 -0.54
C PHE A 8 87.24 11.44 -0.48
N SER A 9 86.76 11.17 0.74
CA SER A 9 85.86 10.07 1.09
C SER A 9 84.39 10.30 0.71
N TRP A 10 84.00 9.99 -0.53
CA TRP A 10 82.59 10.09 -0.96
C TRP A 10 81.75 8.84 -0.64
N GLY A 11 82.38 7.70 -0.39
CA GLY A 11 81.72 6.43 -0.04
C GLY A 11 80.78 6.50 1.18
N PRO A 12 81.21 7.03 2.35
CA PRO A 12 80.35 7.08 3.53
C PRO A 12 79.18 8.06 3.38
N LEU A 13 79.37 9.15 2.63
CA LEU A 13 78.29 10.11 2.33
C LEU A 13 77.23 9.50 1.40
N LEU A 14 77.66 8.76 0.37
CA LEU A 14 76.75 8.09 -0.55
C LEU A 14 75.98 6.95 0.13
N SER A 15 76.63 6.22 1.04
CA SER A 15 75.99 5.24 1.92
C SER A 15 74.97 5.90 2.86
N MET A 16 75.33 7.02 3.49
CA MET A 16 74.41 7.73 4.37
C MET A 16 73.19 8.29 3.61
N ILE A 17 73.39 8.80 2.39
CA ILE A 17 72.31 9.26 1.50
C ILE A 17 71.42 8.08 1.09
N LEU A 18 71.99 6.92 0.76
CA LEU A 18 71.24 5.72 0.42
C LEU A 18 70.42 5.19 1.61
N ILE A 19 70.97 5.29 2.82
CA ILE A 19 70.27 4.92 4.05
C ILE A 19 69.15 5.92 4.34
N LEU A 20 69.38 7.23 4.19
CA LEU A 20 68.36 8.28 4.35
C LEU A 20 67.22 8.16 3.33
N THR A 21 67.52 7.84 2.08
CA THR A 21 66.49 7.58 1.05
C THR A 21 65.76 6.26 1.30
N ALA A 22 66.45 5.22 1.78
CA ALA A 22 65.83 3.96 2.17
C ALA A 22 64.89 4.12 3.39
N MET A 23 65.30 4.88 4.42
CA MET A 23 64.44 5.19 5.57
C MET A 23 63.22 6.04 5.18
N SER A 24 63.36 6.89 4.16
CA SER A 24 62.26 7.68 3.61
C SER A 24 61.27 6.84 2.79
N PHE A 25 61.72 5.69 2.25
CA PHE A 25 60.87 4.78 1.47
C PHE A 25 60.15 3.75 2.34
N THR A 26 60.63 3.48 3.57
CA THR A 26 59.97 2.59 4.53
C THR A 26 58.90 3.27 5.39
N HIS A 27 58.53 4.52 5.11
CA HIS A 27 57.28 5.07 5.62
C HIS A 27 56.13 4.47 4.79
N GLY A 28 55.92 3.17 4.96
CA GLY A 28 54.71 2.51 4.52
C GLY A 28 53.55 3.33 5.05
N ASN A 29 52.73 3.83 4.13
CA ASN A 29 51.55 4.64 4.39
C ASN A 29 50.69 3.86 5.40
N MET A 30 50.85 4.14 6.69
CA MET A 30 50.15 3.44 7.75
C MET A 30 48.73 3.98 7.67
N MET A 31 47.90 3.31 6.86
CA MET A 31 46.50 3.67 6.68
C MET A 31 45.87 3.69 8.06
N ASP A 32 45.44 4.88 8.49
CA ASP A 32 44.81 5.07 9.79
C ASP A 32 43.61 4.12 9.86
N MET A 33 43.65 3.19 10.83
CA MET A 33 42.62 2.16 10.99
C MET A 33 41.76 2.52 12.18
N LYS A 34 40.46 2.64 11.96
CA LYS A 34 39.49 2.99 13.00
C LYS A 34 38.40 1.94 13.09
N VAL A 35 37.96 1.64 14.31
CA VAL A 35 36.88 0.69 14.52
C VAL A 35 35.54 1.41 14.37
N LEU A 36 34.64 0.83 13.56
CA LEU A 36 33.25 1.25 13.41
C LEU A 36 32.35 0.14 13.94
N GLN A 37 31.70 0.39 15.08
CA GLN A 37 30.73 -0.54 15.64
C GLN A 37 29.37 -0.36 14.95
N VAL A 38 28.70 -1.48 14.68
CA VAL A 38 27.34 -1.50 14.14
C VAL A 38 26.38 -0.75 15.07
N GLY A 39 25.57 0.14 14.50
CA GLY A 39 24.57 0.95 15.20
C GLY A 39 25.13 2.17 15.93
N GLN A 40 26.46 2.36 15.95
CA GLN A 40 27.09 3.55 16.51
C GLN A 40 27.56 4.50 15.40
N GLU A 41 27.18 5.77 15.52
CA GLU A 41 27.66 6.82 14.63
C GLU A 41 29.02 7.37 15.10
N LEU A 42 30.00 7.38 14.19
CA LEU A 42 31.23 8.13 14.39
C LEU A 42 31.04 9.54 13.83
N MET A 43 30.96 10.51 14.73
CA MET A 43 30.71 11.90 14.39
C MET A 43 31.99 12.71 14.26
N LYS A 44 31.97 13.67 13.33
CA LYS A 44 33.03 14.69 13.15
C LYS A 44 34.42 14.10 12.85
N GLU A 45 34.45 13.02 12.07
CA GLU A 45 35.70 12.47 11.56
C GLU A 45 36.35 13.45 10.59
N MET A 46 37.69 13.48 10.59
CA MET A 46 38.47 14.36 9.73
C MET A 46 39.34 13.55 8.79
N LEU A 47 39.25 13.86 7.50
CA LEU A 47 40.12 13.33 6.45
C LEU A 47 40.76 14.49 5.69
N PRO A 48 42.01 14.34 5.21
CA PRO A 48 42.58 15.33 4.30
C PRO A 48 41.82 15.32 2.98
N LEU A 49 41.51 16.50 2.45
CA LEU A 49 40.74 16.64 1.20
C LEU A 49 41.54 16.17 -0.02
N GLN A 50 42.85 16.32 0.02
CA GLN A 50 43.77 15.94 -1.03
C GLN A 50 44.13 14.45 -0.89
N SER A 51 43.37 13.57 -1.56
CA SER A 51 43.61 12.11 -1.59
C SER A 51 43.63 11.45 -0.22
N GLY A 52 42.77 11.91 0.70
CA GLY A 52 42.63 11.28 2.00
C GLY A 52 41.93 9.93 1.91
N SER A 53 42.46 8.94 2.62
CA SER A 53 41.79 7.67 2.80
C SER A 53 41.95 7.17 4.23
N ARG A 54 40.95 6.42 4.72
CA ARG A 54 40.94 5.80 6.04
C ARG A 54 40.27 4.45 5.97
N LEU A 55 40.82 3.48 6.71
CA LEU A 55 40.27 2.14 6.79
C LEU A 55 39.40 2.03 8.04
N TYR A 56 38.19 1.52 7.88
CA TYR A 56 37.26 1.25 8.97
C TYR A 56 37.07 -0.25 9.16
N GLU A 57 37.42 -0.77 10.33
CA GLU A 57 37.12 -2.14 10.72
C GLU A 57 35.70 -2.22 11.28
N LEU A 58 34.85 -3.03 10.65
CA LEU A 58 33.47 -3.22 11.06
C LEU A 58 33.39 -4.28 12.16
N GLN A 59 32.89 -3.88 13.33
CA GLN A 59 32.69 -4.77 14.47
C GLN A 59 31.20 -4.93 14.82
N GLY A 60 30.82 -6.14 15.24
CA GLY A 60 29.42 -6.46 15.59
C GLY A 60 28.57 -6.94 14.41
N LEU A 61 29.20 -7.40 13.31
CA LEU A 61 28.49 -7.96 12.16
C LEU A 61 27.93 -9.36 12.48
N ASN A 62 26.69 -9.60 12.07
CA ASN A 62 25.97 -10.86 12.19
C ASN A 62 25.73 -11.44 10.79
N SER A 63 26.09 -12.71 10.59
CA SER A 63 26.09 -13.40 9.30
C SER A 63 24.76 -13.33 8.54
N ASN A 64 23.63 -13.34 9.25
CA ASN A 64 22.29 -13.40 8.65
C ASN A 64 21.58 -12.04 8.54
N LYS A 65 22.34 -10.94 8.48
CA LYS A 65 21.80 -9.59 8.36
C LYS A 65 22.43 -8.82 7.20
N TRP A 66 21.68 -7.83 6.74
CA TRP A 66 22.15 -6.85 5.77
C TRP A 66 22.67 -5.63 6.53
N TYR A 67 23.69 -4.98 5.97
CA TYR A 67 24.33 -3.81 6.57
C TYR A 67 24.40 -2.69 5.55
N GLU A 68 24.19 -1.46 6.03
CA GLU A 68 24.30 -0.25 5.21
C GLU A 68 25.30 0.69 5.88
N VAL A 69 26.39 0.99 5.18
CA VAL A 69 27.35 1.99 5.63
C VAL A 69 27.05 3.29 4.89
N LYS A 70 26.85 4.35 5.66
CA LYS A 70 26.49 5.69 5.17
C LYS A 70 27.55 6.68 5.59
N ILE A 71 27.92 7.55 4.66
CA ILE A 71 28.75 8.72 4.94
C ILE A 71 27.91 9.97 4.67
N SER A 72 27.93 10.90 5.61
CA SER A 72 27.34 12.23 5.44
C SER A 72 28.37 13.31 5.67
N TYR A 73 28.35 14.34 4.82
CA TYR A 73 29.29 15.44 4.87
C TYR A 73 28.61 16.75 4.43
N PRO A 74 29.11 17.91 4.88
CA PRO A 74 28.47 19.20 4.59
C PRO A 74 28.51 19.52 3.09
N ALA A 75 27.37 19.98 2.57
CA ALA A 75 27.19 20.29 1.16
C ALA A 75 28.00 21.48 0.63
N SER A 76 28.59 22.27 1.52
CA SER A 76 29.39 23.46 1.20
C SER A 76 30.83 23.15 0.77
N ILE A 77 31.25 21.88 0.80
CA ILE A 77 32.59 21.46 0.43
C ILE A 77 32.49 20.55 -0.82
N PRO A 78 33.11 20.93 -1.95
CA PRO A 78 33.09 20.12 -3.16
C PRO A 78 34.03 18.91 -3.01
N ALA A 79 33.49 17.82 -2.47
CA ALA A 79 34.21 16.57 -2.27
C ALA A 79 33.35 15.37 -2.69
N ASN A 80 34.00 14.34 -3.23
CA ASN A 80 33.45 13.01 -3.48
C ASN A 80 33.98 12.05 -2.42
N PHE A 81 33.08 11.24 -1.86
CA PHE A 81 33.46 10.12 -1.03
C PHE A 81 33.21 8.84 -1.81
N THR A 82 34.18 7.92 -1.77
CA THR A 82 34.01 6.57 -2.32
C THR A 82 34.16 5.55 -1.21
N LEU A 83 33.22 4.61 -1.16
CA LEU A 83 33.17 3.51 -0.21
C LEU A 83 33.56 2.23 -0.93
N GLN A 84 34.68 1.62 -0.54
CA GLN A 84 35.10 0.34 -1.09
C GLN A 84 35.18 -0.70 0.01
N LEU A 85 34.64 -1.87 -0.25
CA LEU A 85 34.75 -3.00 0.67
C LEU A 85 36.04 -3.75 0.34
N SER A 86 36.98 -3.78 1.29
CA SER A 86 38.35 -4.29 1.04
C SER A 86 38.43 -5.80 0.79
N LYS A 87 37.32 -6.53 0.88
CA LYS A 87 37.28 -7.99 0.86
C LYS A 87 36.36 -8.51 -0.26
N GLY A 88 36.79 -8.35 -1.51
CA GLY A 88 36.39 -9.15 -2.70
C GLY A 88 34.91 -9.24 -3.12
N SER A 89 33.94 -8.90 -2.28
CA SER A 89 32.54 -8.82 -2.68
C SER A 89 32.33 -7.44 -3.27
N SER A 90 32.00 -7.39 -4.55
CA SER A 90 31.39 -6.23 -5.19
C SER A 90 30.19 -5.81 -4.35
N GLY A 91 30.40 -4.83 -3.47
CA GLY A 91 29.30 -4.12 -2.83
C GLY A 91 28.42 -3.63 -3.95
N LEU A 92 27.16 -4.05 -3.91
CA LEU A 92 26.17 -3.64 -4.88
C LEU A 92 25.99 -2.13 -4.65
N ASN A 93 26.62 -1.31 -5.50
CA ASN A 93 26.41 0.14 -5.54
C ASN A 93 24.99 0.40 -6.04
N VAL A 94 24.02 0.10 -5.18
CA VAL A 94 22.59 0.26 -5.42
C VAL A 94 22.26 1.71 -5.08
N GLY A 95 22.62 2.62 -5.98
CA GLY A 95 22.33 4.02 -5.79
C GLY A 95 22.68 4.89 -6.99
N ARG A 96 21.68 5.63 -7.48
CA ARG A 96 21.95 6.95 -8.07
C ARG A 96 22.37 7.86 -6.92
N LYS A 97 23.46 8.61 -7.06
CA LYS A 97 23.99 9.53 -6.04
C LYS A 97 22.92 10.57 -5.67
N LEU A 98 22.29 10.38 -4.52
CA LEU A 98 21.24 11.25 -4.00
C LEU A 98 21.87 12.13 -2.92
N LEU A 99 22.25 13.36 -3.30
CA LEU A 99 22.89 14.38 -2.46
C LEU A 99 24.28 13.98 -1.93
N ASN A 100 24.89 14.83 -1.08
CA ASN A 100 26.21 14.65 -0.46
C ASN A 100 26.17 13.54 0.61
N THR A 101 25.73 12.35 0.21
CA THR A 101 25.59 11.16 1.03
C THR A 101 25.96 9.96 0.18
N GLU A 102 27.06 9.30 0.55
CA GLU A 102 27.49 8.07 -0.11
C GLU A 102 27.00 6.88 0.73
N LYS A 103 26.50 5.84 0.07
CA LYS A 103 26.02 4.64 0.75
C LYS A 103 26.44 3.35 0.04
N ILE A 104 26.81 2.35 0.83
CA ILE A 104 27.08 0.99 0.36
C ILE A 104 26.27 0.00 1.19
N ILE A 105 25.62 -0.95 0.52
CA ILE A 105 24.84 -2.01 1.15
C ILE A 105 25.53 -3.34 0.87
N PHE A 106 25.71 -4.16 1.90
CA PHE A 106 26.30 -5.49 1.76
C PHE A 106 25.63 -6.49 2.71
N GLN A 107 25.72 -7.77 2.35
CA GLN A 107 25.28 -8.89 3.18
C GLN A 107 26.48 -9.47 3.93
N ALA A 108 26.34 -9.78 5.21
CA ALA A 108 27.44 -10.32 6.00
C ALA A 108 27.82 -11.77 5.62
N GLU A 109 26.85 -12.56 5.16
CA GLU A 109 27.05 -13.95 4.73
C GLU A 109 28.09 -14.08 3.60
N SER A 110 28.01 -13.20 2.59
CA SER A 110 28.94 -13.21 1.45
C SER A 110 30.37 -12.77 1.82
N LEU A 111 30.54 -12.07 2.94
CA LEU A 111 31.83 -11.59 3.44
C LEU A 111 32.60 -12.62 4.28
N GLN A 112 31.89 -13.53 4.94
CA GLN A 112 32.48 -14.58 5.76
C GLN A 112 33.01 -15.74 4.91
N LEU A 113 32.35 -16.02 3.78
CA LEU A 113 32.75 -17.07 2.83
C LEU A 113 34.09 -16.78 2.13
N LEU A 114 34.54 -15.52 2.12
CA LEU A 114 35.68 -15.05 1.33
C LEU A 114 36.96 -14.79 2.12
N GLY A 115 37.06 -15.04 3.43
CA GLY A 115 38.39 -14.91 4.02
C GLY A 115 38.63 -15.29 5.46
N ASP A 116 39.93 -15.52 5.64
CA ASP A 116 40.61 -16.37 6.62
C ASP A 116 40.58 -15.87 8.07
N GLU A 117 40.10 -14.65 8.36
CA GLU A 117 40.12 -14.10 9.72
C GLU A 117 38.86 -13.34 10.18
N GLY A 118 37.70 -13.51 9.54
CA GLY A 118 36.41 -13.00 10.05
C GLY A 118 36.25 -11.46 10.19
N ARG A 119 37.31 -10.67 9.96
CA ARG A 119 37.29 -9.20 10.00
C ARG A 119 36.87 -8.63 8.65
N THR A 120 36.04 -7.58 8.70
CA THR A 120 35.53 -6.88 7.52
C THR A 120 35.98 -5.43 7.57
N PHE A 121 36.49 -4.92 6.44
CA PHE A 121 37.00 -3.56 6.35
C PHE A 121 36.32 -2.77 5.25
N VAL A 122 36.02 -1.50 5.56
CA VAL A 122 35.51 -0.50 4.63
C VAL A 122 36.60 0.56 4.44
N LEU A 123 37.09 0.68 3.22
CA LEU A 123 37.97 1.76 2.80
C LEU A 123 37.11 2.97 2.41
N VAL A 124 37.38 4.08 3.07
CA VAL A 124 36.77 5.38 2.77
C VAL A 124 37.83 6.23 2.10
N SER A 125 37.56 6.69 0.89
CA SER A 125 38.47 7.57 0.13
C SER A 125 37.77 8.87 -0.24
N VAL A 126 38.52 9.97 -0.24
CA VAL A 126 38.04 11.32 -0.53
C VAL A 126 38.80 11.91 -1.70
N GLU A 127 38.04 12.42 -2.67
CA GLU A 127 38.57 13.15 -3.83
C GLU A 127 37.90 14.53 -3.94
N PRO A 128 38.61 15.60 -4.30
CA PRO A 128 38.02 16.92 -4.51
C PRO A 128 37.24 16.99 -5.83
N GLU A 129 36.02 17.52 -5.81
CA GLU A 129 35.08 17.59 -6.97
C GLU A 129 34.96 18.99 -7.57
N GLY A 130 36.06 19.73 -7.63
CA GLY A 130 36.05 21.06 -8.23
C GLY A 130 37.27 21.88 -7.93
N ILE A 131 37.45 22.92 -8.73
CA ILE A 131 38.53 23.90 -8.58
C ILE A 131 37.96 25.10 -7.84
N VAL A 132 38.61 25.53 -6.76
CA VAL A 132 38.15 26.71 -6.00
C VAL A 132 38.31 27.97 -6.85
N ALA A 133 37.18 28.59 -7.23
CA ALA A 133 37.16 29.72 -8.16
C ALA A 133 37.69 31.05 -7.57
N ILE A 134 37.96 31.11 -6.26
CA ILE A 134 38.42 32.35 -5.60
C ILE A 134 39.96 32.37 -5.57
N PRO A 135 40.61 33.24 -6.36
CA PRO A 135 42.06 33.37 -6.34
C PRO A 135 42.54 33.88 -4.97
N GLY A 136 43.56 33.23 -4.41
CA GLY A 136 44.23 33.66 -3.16
C GLY A 136 43.64 33.10 -1.86
N VAL A 137 42.52 32.37 -1.91
CA VAL A 137 41.99 31.64 -0.75
C VAL A 137 42.61 30.24 -0.70
N LYS A 138 43.24 29.89 0.42
CA LYS A 138 43.77 28.52 0.62
C LYS A 138 42.60 27.53 0.63
N GLU A 139 42.68 26.51 -0.21
CA GLU A 139 41.73 25.40 -0.18
C GLU A 139 41.71 24.74 1.20
N ARG A 140 40.53 24.26 1.62
CA ARG A 140 40.41 23.59 2.92
C ARG A 140 41.23 22.31 2.91
N LYS A 141 42.13 22.17 3.87
CA LYS A 141 43.03 21.00 3.98
C LYS A 141 42.30 19.74 4.44
N HIS A 142 41.24 19.88 5.23
CA HIS A 142 40.51 18.76 5.83
C HIS A 142 39.01 18.91 5.60
N ILE A 143 38.35 17.76 5.43
CA ILE A 143 36.90 17.62 5.39
C ILE A 143 36.41 16.93 6.65
N ILE A 144 35.27 17.40 7.17
CA ILE A 144 34.59 16.80 8.32
C ILE A 144 33.43 15.97 7.79
N TYR A 145 33.27 14.74 8.27
CA TYR A 145 32.19 13.85 7.88
C TYR A 145 31.75 12.98 9.06
N ASN A 146 30.55 12.40 8.94
CA ASN A 146 30.04 11.40 9.86
C ASN A 146 29.90 10.08 9.10
N ILE A 147 30.20 8.97 9.77
CA ILE A 147 30.06 7.62 9.22
C ILE A 147 29.29 6.75 10.21
N VAL A 148 28.38 5.94 9.69
CA VAL A 148 27.57 5.00 10.48
C VAL A 148 27.40 3.69 9.72
N CYS A 149 27.34 2.58 10.45
CA CYS A 149 26.99 1.26 9.93
C CYS A 149 25.67 0.80 10.57
N ASP A 150 24.59 0.79 9.80
CA ASP A 150 23.26 0.40 10.28
C ASP A 150 22.95 -1.06 9.92
N GLU A 151 22.15 -1.72 10.77
CA GLU A 151 21.56 -3.02 10.46
C GLU A 151 20.27 -2.88 9.64
N LEU A 152 20.15 -3.66 8.57
CA LEU A 152 18.97 -3.77 7.73
C LEU A 152 18.36 -5.16 7.89
N LEU A 153 17.07 -5.18 8.21
CA LEU A 153 16.26 -6.40 8.28
C LEU A 153 15.53 -6.55 6.95
N PHE A 154 15.75 -7.66 6.23
CA PHE A 154 15.19 -7.89 4.89
C PHE A 154 15.48 -6.74 3.89
N GLY A 155 16.62 -6.06 4.02
CA GLY A 155 17.00 -4.91 3.18
C GLY A 155 16.24 -3.62 3.49
N ILE A 156 15.45 -3.60 4.57
CA ILE A 156 14.66 -2.45 5.03
C ILE A 156 15.22 -1.97 6.39
N PRO A 157 15.46 -0.65 6.57
CA PRO A 157 15.91 -0.11 7.86
C PRO A 157 14.83 -0.30 8.92
N HIS A 158 15.22 -0.56 10.17
CA HIS A 158 14.30 -0.83 11.29
C HIS A 158 13.21 0.25 11.45
N GLN A 159 13.53 1.52 11.18
CA GLN A 159 12.59 2.64 11.27
C GLN A 159 11.41 2.54 10.29
N ALA A 160 11.56 1.85 9.16
CA ALA A 160 10.51 1.72 8.14
C ALA A 160 9.52 0.57 8.40
N TRP A 161 9.79 -0.30 9.38
CA TRP A 161 8.90 -1.43 9.70
C TRP A 161 7.52 -0.99 10.20
N TYR A 162 7.41 0.18 10.84
CA TYR A 162 6.13 0.74 11.24
C TYR A 162 5.18 0.97 10.06
N VAL A 163 5.72 1.35 8.89
CA VAL A 163 4.93 1.54 7.67
C VAL A 163 4.42 0.21 7.14
N VAL A 164 5.27 -0.83 7.17
CA VAL A 164 4.89 -2.18 6.75
C VAL A 164 3.75 -2.72 7.62
N VAL A 165 3.86 -2.58 8.94
CA VAL A 165 2.81 -2.97 9.89
C VAL A 165 1.51 -2.20 9.63
N LEU A 166 1.58 -0.89 9.39
CA LEU A 166 0.42 -0.07 9.08
C LEU A 166 -0.29 -0.52 7.79
N VAL A 167 0.46 -0.83 6.73
CA VAL A 167 -0.09 -1.34 5.47
C VAL A 167 -0.79 -2.69 5.67
N VAL A 168 -0.16 -3.61 6.41
CA VAL A 168 -0.76 -4.92 6.72
C VAL A 168 -2.03 -4.75 7.56
N LEU A 169 -2.03 -3.85 8.54
CA LEU A 169 -3.21 -3.53 9.33
C LEU A 169 -4.35 -2.97 8.46
N CYS A 170 -4.04 -2.05 7.55
CA CYS A 170 -5.01 -1.52 6.59
C CYS A 170 -5.57 -2.60 5.68
N LEU A 171 -4.74 -3.53 5.19
CA LEU A 171 -5.21 -4.66 4.38
C LEU A 171 -6.10 -5.62 5.19
N ALA A 172 -5.74 -5.91 6.46
CA ALA A 172 -6.56 -6.73 7.34
C ALA A 172 -7.92 -6.08 7.58
N LEU A 173 -7.96 -4.77 7.87
CA LEU A 173 -9.20 -4.01 8.02
C LEU A 173 -10.01 -4.01 6.71
N ALA A 174 -9.36 -3.83 5.56
CA ALA A 174 -10.02 -3.88 4.25
C ALA A 174 -10.62 -5.26 3.93
N LEU A 175 -10.15 -6.35 4.54
CA LEU A 175 -10.71 -7.70 4.40
C LEU A 175 -11.81 -8.00 5.44
N VAL A 176 -11.71 -7.43 6.65
CA VAL A 176 -12.69 -7.60 7.73
C VAL A 176 -13.93 -6.72 7.55
N ILE A 177 -13.76 -5.49 7.05
CA ILE A 177 -14.87 -4.54 6.85
C ILE A 177 -15.92 -5.08 5.86
N PRO A 178 -15.57 -5.68 4.70
CA PRO A 178 -16.55 -6.32 3.81
C PRO A 178 -17.24 -7.53 4.44
N SER A 179 -16.55 -8.29 5.30
CA SER A 179 -17.13 -9.47 5.95
C SER A 179 -18.06 -9.12 7.12
N PHE A 180 -17.97 -7.91 7.66
CA PHE A 180 -18.92 -7.37 8.65
C PHE A 180 -20.08 -6.58 7.99
N LEU A 181 -19.88 -6.05 6.79
CA LEU A 181 -20.88 -5.28 6.03
C LEU A 181 -21.68 -6.08 5.00
N LEU A 182 -21.21 -7.26 4.58
CA LEU A 182 -22.03 -8.22 3.82
C LEU A 182 -22.86 -9.04 4.82
N PRO A 183 -24.20 -9.07 4.70
CA PRO A 183 -25.02 -9.93 5.54
C PRO A 183 -24.55 -11.37 5.33
N ARG A 184 -24.01 -11.98 6.39
CA ARG A 184 -23.71 -13.41 6.43
C ARG A 184 -25.03 -14.14 6.25
N ASN A 185 -25.19 -14.82 5.11
CA ASN A 185 -26.34 -15.66 4.80
C ASN A 185 -26.34 -16.93 5.68
N GLU A 186 -26.43 -16.78 7.00
CA GLU A 186 -26.68 -17.86 7.96
C GLU A 186 -28.17 -17.92 8.31
N GLY A 187 -29.02 -17.89 7.28
CA GLY A 187 -30.48 -17.88 7.44
C GLY A 187 -31.22 -19.01 6.73
N LEU A 188 -30.54 -19.96 6.07
CA LEU A 188 -31.23 -20.98 5.26
C LEU A 188 -31.27 -22.39 5.89
N ASN A 189 -30.53 -22.65 6.98
CA ASN A 189 -30.46 -23.99 7.58
C ASN A 189 -31.05 -24.09 9.00
N ALA A 190 -31.52 -22.98 9.58
CA ALA A 190 -32.20 -22.99 10.90
C ALA A 190 -33.72 -23.27 10.81
N ALA A 191 -34.31 -23.25 9.61
CA ALA A 191 -35.75 -23.35 9.41
C ALA A 191 -36.32 -24.78 9.45
N THR A 192 -35.50 -25.82 9.68
CA THR A 192 -35.97 -27.22 9.61
C THR A 192 -35.85 -27.99 10.93
N HIS A 193 -35.29 -27.39 11.99
CA HIS A 193 -35.15 -28.08 13.29
C HIS A 193 -35.82 -27.39 14.48
N GLU A 194 -36.42 -26.20 14.32
CA GLU A 194 -37.09 -25.45 15.41
C GLU A 194 -38.62 -25.38 15.30
N THR A 195 -39.25 -26.25 14.49
CA THR A 195 -40.72 -26.32 14.37
C THR A 195 -41.43 -27.04 15.51
N LEU A 196 -40.74 -27.45 16.59
CA LEU A 196 -41.37 -28.21 17.69
C LEU A 196 -41.15 -27.66 19.12
N SER A 197 -40.42 -26.55 19.32
CA SER A 197 -40.25 -25.95 20.65
C SER A 197 -41.01 -24.62 20.82
N MET A 198 -41.67 -24.14 19.76
CA MET A 198 -42.39 -22.87 19.71
C MET A 198 -43.83 -22.98 20.26
N SER A 199 -44.06 -23.74 21.34
CA SER A 199 -45.36 -23.80 22.04
C SER A 199 -45.31 -23.35 23.50
N ASP A 200 -44.15 -23.35 24.16
CA ASP A 200 -44.07 -23.05 25.60
C ASP A 200 -43.55 -21.65 25.95
N GLN A 201 -42.77 -20.99 25.08
CA GLN A 201 -42.30 -19.61 25.31
C GLN A 201 -43.34 -18.52 24.98
N GLN A 202 -44.38 -18.85 24.20
CA GLN A 202 -45.41 -17.88 23.78
C GLN A 202 -46.47 -17.62 24.87
N LYS A 203 -46.44 -18.35 25.99
CA LYS A 203 -47.48 -18.30 27.03
C LYS A 203 -47.21 -17.29 28.14
N GLU A 204 -45.99 -16.75 28.25
CA GLU A 204 -45.64 -15.75 29.28
C GLU A 204 -45.78 -14.29 28.82
N LEU A 205 -45.61 -14.00 27.53
CA LEU A 205 -45.81 -12.65 26.97
C LEU A 205 -47.28 -12.38 26.58
N ARG A 206 -48.24 -12.91 27.35
CA ARG A 206 -49.69 -12.75 27.08
C ARG A 206 -50.51 -12.39 28.32
N ARG A 207 -49.90 -11.73 29.31
CA ARG A 207 -50.60 -11.14 30.46
C ARG A 207 -50.31 -9.65 30.64
N SER A 208 -50.85 -8.86 29.72
CA SER A 208 -51.37 -7.48 29.89
C SER A 208 -51.41 -6.83 28.51
N PRO A 209 -52.36 -5.93 28.21
CA PRO A 209 -52.33 -5.18 26.97
C PRO A 209 -51.47 -3.92 27.16
N PRO A 210 -50.34 -3.76 26.46
CA PRO A 210 -49.83 -2.44 26.14
C PRO A 210 -50.03 -2.17 24.64
N THR A 211 -50.50 -0.98 24.36
CA THR A 211 -50.72 -0.40 23.04
C THR A 211 -49.52 -0.66 22.12
N TYR A 212 -49.75 -1.42 21.05
CA TYR A 212 -48.76 -1.82 20.03
C TYR A 212 -47.96 -0.64 19.41
N GLU A 213 -48.46 0.59 19.54
CA GLU A 213 -47.77 1.80 19.11
C GLU A 213 -46.57 2.15 19.99
N ALA A 214 -46.71 2.08 21.31
CA ALA A 214 -45.65 2.46 22.24
C ALA A 214 -44.41 1.56 22.10
N LEU A 215 -44.60 0.27 21.81
CA LEU A 215 -43.52 -0.69 21.62
C LEU A 215 -42.75 -0.45 20.31
N ARG A 216 -43.44 -0.04 19.24
CA ARG A 216 -42.81 0.29 17.94
C ARG A 216 -42.00 1.57 18.01
N PHE A 217 -42.47 2.58 18.74
CA PHE A 217 -41.71 3.80 18.99
C PHE A 217 -40.47 3.55 19.86
N MET A 218 -40.57 2.68 20.87
CA MET A 218 -39.41 2.32 21.69
C MET A 218 -38.37 1.49 20.91
N ALA A 219 -38.82 0.54 20.09
CA ALA A 219 -37.94 -0.29 19.26
C ALA A 219 -37.26 0.52 18.15
N ALA A 220 -37.98 1.44 17.50
CA ALA A 220 -37.41 2.36 16.51
C ALA A 220 -36.43 3.35 17.16
N GLY A 221 -36.75 3.86 18.36
CA GLY A 221 -35.88 4.77 19.10
C GLY A 221 -34.58 4.11 19.57
N THR A 222 -34.63 2.86 20.04
CA THR A 222 -33.44 2.12 20.47
C THR A 222 -32.52 1.77 19.30
N LEU A 223 -33.08 1.35 18.16
CA LEU A 223 -32.29 1.11 16.95
C LEU A 223 -31.68 2.41 16.40
N GLY A 224 -32.45 3.51 16.41
CA GLY A 224 -31.98 4.83 16.02
C GLY A 224 -30.85 5.35 16.90
N ALA A 225 -30.96 5.19 18.22
CA ALA A 225 -29.92 5.59 19.17
C ALA A 225 -28.63 4.77 19.00
N ALA A 226 -28.74 3.46 18.73
CA ALA A 226 -27.58 2.63 18.46
C ALA A 226 -26.86 3.04 17.16
N LEU A 227 -27.61 3.29 16.08
CA LEU A 227 -27.05 3.75 14.81
C LEU A 227 -26.43 5.15 14.93
N LEU A 228 -27.04 6.06 15.69
CA LEU A 228 -26.49 7.38 16.01
C LEU A 228 -25.18 7.24 16.80
N GLY A 229 -25.16 6.39 17.83
CA GLY A 229 -23.94 6.11 18.61
C GLY A 229 -22.80 5.56 17.76
N LEU A 230 -23.08 4.58 16.89
CA LEU A 230 -22.10 4.03 15.94
C LEU A 230 -21.61 5.09 14.93
N SER A 231 -22.49 5.96 14.44
CA SER A 231 -22.13 7.06 13.55
C SER A 231 -21.20 8.07 14.24
N SER A 232 -21.54 8.49 15.47
CA SER A 232 -20.71 9.38 16.27
C SER A 232 -19.34 8.78 16.59
N LEU A 233 -19.28 7.48 16.89
CA LEU A 233 -18.02 6.79 17.17
C LEU A 233 -17.15 6.73 15.91
N THR A 234 -17.74 6.39 14.77
CA THR A 234 -17.01 6.34 13.49
C THR A 234 -16.49 7.73 13.11
N PHE A 235 -17.30 8.77 13.31
CA PHE A 235 -16.90 10.16 13.08
C PHE A 235 -15.80 10.63 14.04
N ALA A 236 -15.85 10.24 15.31
CA ALA A 236 -14.80 10.58 16.27
C ALA A 236 -13.46 9.89 15.90
N VAL A 237 -13.51 8.61 15.51
CA VAL A 237 -12.34 7.87 15.05
C VAL A 237 -11.74 8.49 13.79
N THR A 238 -12.56 8.89 12.81
CA THR A 238 -12.06 9.52 11.59
C THR A 238 -11.46 10.90 11.85
N VAL A 239 -12.05 11.71 12.74
CA VAL A 239 -11.49 13.02 13.12
C VAL A 239 -10.14 12.86 13.83
N ILE A 240 -10.01 11.92 14.78
CA ILE A 240 -8.75 11.66 15.47
C ILE A 240 -7.69 11.15 14.48
N PHE A 241 -8.06 10.25 13.57
CA PHE A 241 -7.17 9.79 12.51
C PHE A 241 -6.73 10.92 11.57
N LEU A 242 -7.62 11.86 11.26
CA LEU A 242 -7.30 13.06 10.46
C LEU A 242 -6.29 13.96 11.18
N ILE A 243 -6.47 14.18 12.48
CA ILE A 243 -5.55 14.99 13.29
C ILE A 243 -4.16 14.34 13.30
N LEU A 244 -4.07 13.03 13.50
CA LEU A 244 -2.80 12.29 13.47
C LEU A 244 -2.19 12.26 12.05
N SER A 245 -3.02 12.22 11.01
CA SER A 245 -2.58 12.25 9.61
C SER A 245 -2.22 13.65 9.09
N THR A 246 -2.57 14.72 9.83
CA THR A 246 -2.34 16.12 9.42
C THR A 246 -0.86 16.46 9.20
N PRO A 247 0.10 16.11 10.08
CA PRO A 247 1.52 16.33 9.80
C PRO A 247 2.02 15.56 8.57
N PHE A 248 1.45 14.40 8.27
CA PHE A 248 1.78 13.59 7.09
C PHE A 248 1.23 14.23 5.80
N LEU A 249 0.01 14.78 5.85
CA LEU A 249 -0.61 15.52 4.74
C LEU A 249 0.18 16.80 4.40
N ILE A 250 0.77 17.47 5.39
CA ILE A 250 1.59 18.65 5.18
C ILE A 250 2.92 18.28 4.51
N LEU A 251 3.55 17.17 4.91
CA LEU A 251 4.81 16.70 4.34
C LEU A 251 4.65 16.16 2.91
N PHE A 252 3.54 15.48 2.62
CA PHE A 252 3.27 14.82 1.33
C PHE A 252 2.23 15.54 0.46
N SER A 253 1.85 16.77 0.83
CA SER A 253 0.84 17.61 0.16
C SER A 253 0.93 17.63 -1.38
N PRO A 254 2.13 17.73 -2.00
CA PRO A 254 2.25 17.79 -3.48
C PRO A 254 1.76 16.53 -4.20
N ILE A 255 1.69 15.39 -3.51
CA ILE A 255 1.37 14.07 -4.08
C ILE A 255 0.09 13.48 -3.47
N LEU A 256 -0.17 13.74 -2.20
CA LEU A 256 -1.27 13.11 -1.47
C LEU A 256 -2.62 13.81 -1.72
N VAL A 257 -2.63 15.12 -1.96
CA VAL A 257 -3.86 15.87 -2.28
C VAL A 257 -4.47 15.41 -3.62
N PRO A 258 -3.71 15.29 -4.73
CA PRO A 258 -4.24 14.72 -5.97
C PRO A 258 -4.72 13.27 -5.81
N ALA A 259 -3.97 12.44 -5.07
CA ALA A 259 -4.33 11.03 -4.85
C ALA A 259 -5.62 10.88 -4.04
N ALA A 260 -5.80 11.68 -2.99
CA ALA A 260 -7.00 11.67 -2.17
C ALA A 260 -8.25 12.11 -2.97
N ILE A 261 -8.12 13.12 -3.84
CA ILE A 261 -9.22 13.55 -4.72
C ILE A 261 -9.64 12.43 -5.67
N ILE A 262 -8.69 11.75 -6.32
CA ILE A 262 -8.98 10.62 -7.23
C ILE A 262 -9.65 9.48 -6.48
N LEU A 263 -9.21 9.19 -5.25
CA LEU A 263 -9.78 8.13 -4.43
C LEU A 263 -11.21 8.49 -4.02
N VAL A 264 -11.45 9.69 -3.48
CA VAL A 264 -12.79 10.16 -3.09
C VAL A 264 -13.75 10.20 -4.29
N LEU A 265 -13.30 10.68 -5.45
CA LEU A 265 -14.10 10.65 -6.68
C LEU A 265 -14.38 9.22 -7.14
N SER A 266 -13.42 8.31 -6.99
CA SER A 266 -13.62 6.90 -7.32
C SER A 266 -14.59 6.21 -6.37
N THR A 267 -14.45 6.37 -5.04
CA THR A 267 -15.39 5.80 -4.07
C THR A 267 -16.78 6.43 -4.20
N ALA A 268 -16.88 7.75 -4.37
CA ALA A 268 -18.16 8.42 -4.61
C ALA A 268 -18.80 7.96 -5.93
N GLY A 269 -18.02 7.83 -7.01
CA GLY A 269 -18.49 7.32 -8.30
C GLY A 269 -18.93 5.86 -8.24
N PHE A 270 -18.20 5.02 -7.50
CA PHE A 270 -18.53 3.61 -7.33
C PHE A 270 -19.74 3.40 -6.44
N LEU A 271 -19.92 4.22 -5.39
CA LEU A 271 -21.13 4.19 -4.56
C LEU A 271 -22.36 4.73 -5.31
N PHE A 272 -22.19 5.78 -6.12
CA PHE A 272 -23.27 6.33 -6.96
C PHE A 272 -23.69 5.36 -8.08
N SER A 273 -22.73 4.69 -8.72
CA SER A 273 -22.99 3.67 -9.74
C SER A 273 -23.48 2.35 -9.13
N GLY A 274 -22.92 1.94 -8.00
CA GLY A 274 -23.28 0.71 -7.28
C GLY A 274 -24.69 0.74 -6.71
N GLY A 275 -25.16 1.92 -6.24
CA GLY A 275 -26.56 2.11 -5.83
C GLY A 275 -27.56 2.02 -6.98
N SER A 276 -27.16 2.45 -8.19
CA SER A 276 -28.02 2.39 -9.38
C SER A 276 -28.12 0.98 -9.99
N GLY A 277 -27.06 0.16 -9.86
CA GLY A 277 -27.02 -1.20 -10.40
C GLY A 277 -28.05 -2.15 -9.75
N LEU A 278 -28.17 -2.12 -8.41
CA LEU A 278 -29.19 -2.92 -7.71
C LEU A 278 -30.60 -2.38 -7.95
N GLY A 279 -30.78 -1.07 -8.08
CA GLY A 279 -32.07 -0.47 -8.42
C GLY A 279 -32.57 -0.89 -9.81
N GLY A 280 -31.67 -0.94 -10.79
CA GLY A 280 -31.97 -1.42 -12.15
C GLY A 280 -32.31 -2.91 -12.21
N LEU A 281 -31.56 -3.75 -11.49
CA LEU A 281 -31.88 -5.18 -11.40
C LEU A 281 -33.19 -5.42 -10.65
N ALA A 282 -33.50 -4.64 -9.61
CA ALA A 282 -34.76 -4.73 -8.89
C ALA A 282 -35.97 -4.29 -9.74
N SER A 283 -35.83 -3.26 -10.59
CA SER A 283 -36.90 -2.83 -11.49
C SER A 283 -37.16 -3.85 -12.61
N VAL A 284 -36.10 -4.44 -13.18
CA VAL A 284 -36.20 -5.52 -14.17
C VAL A 284 -36.75 -6.80 -13.52
N PHE A 285 -36.34 -7.15 -12.30
CA PHE A 285 -36.86 -8.31 -11.57
C PHE A 285 -38.33 -8.11 -11.19
N TRP A 286 -38.72 -6.91 -10.77
CA TRP A 286 -40.12 -6.56 -10.51
C TRP A 286 -40.94 -6.65 -11.80
N MET A 287 -40.43 -6.15 -12.94
CA MET A 287 -41.13 -6.21 -14.22
C MET A 287 -41.22 -7.64 -14.78
N TYR A 288 -40.16 -8.44 -14.65
CA TYR A 288 -40.16 -9.87 -15.01
C TYR A 288 -41.16 -10.66 -14.16
N ARG A 289 -41.19 -10.41 -12.85
CA ARG A 289 -42.15 -11.04 -11.94
C ARG A 289 -43.57 -10.61 -12.25
N ASN A 290 -43.81 -9.31 -12.46
CA ASN A 290 -45.12 -8.77 -12.78
C ASN A 290 -45.62 -9.28 -14.15
N ALA A 291 -44.74 -9.41 -15.16
CA ALA A 291 -45.09 -10.00 -16.45
C ALA A 291 -45.43 -11.50 -16.35
N ARG A 292 -44.76 -12.25 -15.48
CA ARG A 292 -45.02 -13.68 -15.25
C ARG A 292 -46.29 -13.91 -14.43
N GLU A 293 -46.57 -13.05 -13.45
CA GLU A 293 -47.82 -13.06 -12.66
C GLU A 293 -49.02 -12.60 -13.50
N ASN A 294 -48.83 -11.61 -14.36
CA ASN A 294 -49.83 -11.12 -15.30
C ASN A 294 -50.27 -12.17 -16.33
N HIS A 295 -49.48 -13.20 -16.61
CA HIS A 295 -49.91 -14.27 -17.51
C HIS A 295 -51.01 -15.17 -16.92
N LEU A 296 -51.19 -15.19 -15.58
CA LEU A 296 -52.38 -15.74 -14.93
C LEU A 296 -53.55 -14.73 -14.94
N PHE A 297 -53.27 -13.44 -14.69
CA PHE A 297 -54.31 -12.40 -14.60
C PHE A 297 -54.93 -12.02 -15.97
N TRP A 298 -54.14 -12.00 -17.05
CA TRP A 298 -54.63 -11.72 -18.41
C TRP A 298 -55.36 -12.92 -19.02
N ALA A 299 -55.10 -14.15 -18.57
CA ALA A 299 -55.84 -15.32 -19.02
C ALA A 299 -57.33 -15.23 -18.62
N ASP A 300 -57.60 -14.84 -17.36
CA ASP A 300 -58.98 -14.66 -16.88
C ASP A 300 -59.69 -13.49 -17.58
N GLN A 301 -58.99 -12.39 -17.84
CA GLN A 301 -59.57 -11.24 -18.55
C GLN A 301 -59.84 -11.57 -20.04
N LEU A 302 -58.99 -12.38 -20.67
CA LEU A 302 -59.17 -12.84 -22.03
C LEU A 302 -60.33 -13.84 -22.13
N ASP A 303 -60.48 -14.76 -21.18
CA ASP A 303 -61.57 -15.73 -21.16
C ASP A 303 -62.92 -15.05 -20.91
N PHE A 304 -62.98 -14.03 -20.05
CA PHE A 304 -64.19 -13.23 -19.87
C PHE A 304 -64.57 -12.44 -21.15
N ALA A 305 -63.59 -11.86 -21.83
CA ALA A 305 -63.80 -11.18 -23.10
C ALA A 305 -64.24 -12.15 -24.22
N ARG A 306 -63.66 -13.34 -24.26
CA ARG A 306 -63.98 -14.40 -25.22
C ARG A 306 -65.37 -14.99 -24.99
N MET A 307 -65.79 -15.16 -23.73
CA MET A 307 -67.13 -15.61 -23.40
C MET A 307 -68.19 -14.58 -23.83
N ARG A 308 -67.90 -13.28 -23.65
CA ARG A 308 -68.81 -12.20 -24.04
C ARG A 308 -68.96 -12.06 -25.56
N THR A 309 -67.89 -12.27 -26.32
CA THR A 309 -67.94 -12.27 -27.80
C THR A 309 -68.59 -13.54 -28.34
N ALA A 310 -68.31 -14.71 -27.75
CA ALA A 310 -68.96 -15.96 -28.11
C ALA A 310 -70.48 -15.91 -27.86
N SER A 311 -70.92 -15.36 -26.74
CA SER A 311 -72.36 -15.22 -26.43
C SER A 311 -73.08 -14.35 -27.46
N LYS A 312 -72.49 -13.22 -27.87
CA LYS A 312 -73.04 -12.37 -28.93
C LYS A 312 -73.05 -13.06 -30.29
N ALA A 313 -72.02 -13.86 -30.58
CA ALA A 313 -71.94 -14.61 -31.84
C ALA A 313 -73.03 -15.70 -31.93
N TRP A 314 -73.34 -16.40 -30.83
CA TRP A 314 -74.44 -17.37 -30.78
C TRP A 314 -75.81 -16.72 -30.95
N ASP A 315 -76.04 -15.57 -30.32
CA ASP A 315 -77.32 -14.84 -30.43
C ASP A 315 -77.56 -14.34 -31.88
N MET A 316 -76.51 -13.87 -32.55
CA MET A 316 -76.60 -13.49 -33.97
C MET A 316 -76.81 -14.71 -34.88
N LYS A 317 -76.22 -15.86 -34.56
CA LYS A 317 -76.39 -17.11 -35.31
C LYS A 317 -77.82 -17.65 -35.20
N GLU A 318 -78.42 -17.62 -34.01
CA GLU A 318 -79.82 -18.02 -33.81
C GLU A 318 -80.76 -17.09 -34.58
N ARG A 319 -80.58 -15.75 -34.48
CA ARG A 319 -81.39 -14.80 -35.27
C ARG A 319 -81.24 -14.97 -36.77
N ALA A 320 -80.03 -15.24 -37.26
CA ALA A 320 -79.81 -15.51 -38.68
C ALA A 320 -80.49 -16.81 -39.12
N LYS A 321 -80.51 -17.83 -38.25
CA LYS A 321 -81.18 -19.11 -38.50
C LYS A 321 -82.71 -18.96 -38.48
N GLU A 322 -83.27 -18.19 -37.54
CA GLU A 322 -84.71 -17.88 -37.49
C GLU A 322 -85.15 -17.07 -38.72
N ALA A 323 -84.37 -16.06 -39.12
CA ALA A 323 -84.64 -15.28 -40.33
C ALA A 323 -84.54 -16.16 -41.60
N GLY A 324 -83.53 -17.03 -41.67
CA GLY A 324 -83.39 -18.01 -42.75
C GLY A 324 -84.57 -19.00 -42.81
N GLN A 325 -85.03 -19.50 -41.67
CA GLN A 325 -86.20 -20.38 -41.57
C GLN A 325 -87.50 -19.67 -41.93
N PHE A 326 -87.66 -18.39 -41.58
CA PHE A 326 -88.82 -17.60 -41.99
C PHE A 326 -88.87 -17.40 -43.51
N VAL A 327 -87.72 -17.12 -44.14
CA VAL A 327 -87.63 -17.01 -45.60
C VAL A 327 -87.84 -18.36 -46.28
N GLN A 328 -87.29 -19.45 -45.73
CA GLN A 328 -87.45 -20.79 -46.28
C GLN A 328 -88.89 -21.31 -46.14
N ASN A 329 -89.57 -21.02 -45.03
CA ASN A 329 -90.98 -21.38 -44.84
C ASN A 329 -91.94 -20.50 -45.67
N LYS A 330 -91.53 -19.30 -46.09
CA LYS A 330 -92.28 -18.45 -47.03
C LYS A 330 -91.98 -18.69 -48.51
N ALA A 331 -90.87 -19.37 -48.83
CA ALA A 331 -90.50 -19.70 -50.21
C ALA A 331 -91.53 -20.55 -51.00
N PRO A 332 -92.31 -21.47 -50.40
CA PRO A 332 -93.33 -22.19 -51.15
C PRO A 332 -94.59 -21.35 -51.46
N GLU A 333 -94.80 -20.18 -50.85
CA GLU A 333 -96.01 -19.35 -51.08
C GLU A 333 -95.91 -18.42 -52.31
N THR A 334 -94.73 -18.27 -52.93
CA THR A 334 -94.52 -17.44 -54.13
C THR A 334 -94.30 -18.24 -55.42
N THR A 335 -94.45 -19.57 -55.39
CA THR A 335 -94.36 -20.44 -56.58
C THR A 335 -95.73 -20.93 -57.09
N GLN A 336 -96.84 -20.38 -56.59
CA GLN A 336 -98.16 -20.47 -57.24
C GLN A 336 -98.65 -19.06 -57.58
N ALA A 337 -98.05 -18.49 -58.62
CA ALA A 337 -98.67 -17.53 -59.52
C ALA A 337 -98.76 -18.19 -60.90
#